data_AF-A0A538NS74-F1
#
_entry.id   AF-A0A538NS74-F1
#
_cell.length_a   1.000
_cell.length_b   1.000
_cell.length_c   1.000
_cell.angle_alpha   90.00
_cell.angle_beta   90.00
_cell.angle_gamma   90.00
#
_symmetry.space_group_name_H-M   'P 1'
#
loop_
_entity.id
_entity.type
_entity.pdbx_description
1 polymer ?
#
loop_
_entity_poly.entity_id
_entity_poly.type
_entity_poly.pdbx_seq_one_letter_code
_entity_poly.pdbx_strand_id
1 'polypeptide(L)'
;MIRRKQSCCFELHCSTTPLLQFLIMHLPSLIEKKRDGGELSSEEIAQVISGFTRGEIPDYQMSALAIAIFFHGMSDRETWHLTKAMLESGQIFEYPPNSPPKVDKHSTGAIGGKTSLVLAPLLACDEGLGANDFRSRSGYHWRHA
;
A
#
# COMPACT_ATOMS: atom_id res chain seq x y z
N MET A 1 28.09 46.67 -37.75
CA MET A 1 29.50 46.30 -37.50
C MET A 1 29.59 45.96 -36.01
N ILE A 2 29.85 44.77 -35.48
CA ILE A 2 30.32 43.47 -35.95
C ILE A 2 29.86 42.39 -34.94
N ARG A 3 29.26 41.32 -35.49
CA ARG A 3 29.25 39.87 -35.14
C ARG A 3 28.73 39.28 -33.82
N ARG A 4 27.83 38.29 -34.06
CA ARG A 4 27.40 37.16 -33.23
C ARG A 4 28.51 36.10 -33.01
N LYS A 5 28.47 35.42 -31.86
CA LYS A 5 28.77 33.98 -31.61
C LYS A 5 27.85 33.57 -30.44
N GLN A 6 26.73 32.88 -30.63
CA GLN A 6 26.53 31.43 -30.82
C GLN A 6 27.25 30.54 -29.78
N SER A 7 26.42 29.67 -29.19
CA SER A 7 26.73 28.40 -28.51
C SER A 7 27.20 28.41 -27.06
N CYS A 8 26.24 28.28 -26.14
CA CYS A 8 26.13 27.02 -25.41
C CYS A 8 24.67 26.81 -25.01
N CYS A 9 23.90 26.14 -25.88
CA CYS A 9 22.78 25.33 -25.42
C CYS A 9 23.39 24.26 -24.52
N PHE A 10 23.33 24.45 -23.20
CA PHE A 10 23.45 23.33 -22.30
C PHE A 10 22.04 22.86 -22.04
N GLU A 11 21.55 22.02 -22.95
CA GLU A 11 20.42 21.14 -22.67
C GLU A 11 20.79 20.32 -21.44
N LEU A 12 20.36 20.78 -20.27
CA LEU A 12 20.20 19.90 -19.13
C LEU A 12 18.98 19.04 -19.41
N HIS A 13 19.18 18.04 -20.28
CA HIS A 13 18.51 16.76 -20.15
C HIS A 13 18.93 16.17 -18.80
N CYS A 14 18.32 16.70 -17.73
CA CYS A 14 18.41 16.16 -16.40
C CYS A 14 17.59 14.87 -16.44
N SER A 15 18.28 13.76 -16.73
CA SER A 15 17.70 12.43 -16.59
C SER A 15 17.13 12.35 -15.18
N THR A 16 15.83 12.17 -15.09
CA THR A 16 15.06 11.93 -13.87
C THR A 16 15.63 10.69 -13.17
N THR A 17 16.62 10.91 -12.32
CA THR A 17 17.07 9.93 -11.33
C THR A 17 15.92 9.71 -10.35
N PRO A 18 15.45 8.47 -10.14
CA PRO A 18 14.33 8.18 -9.23
C PRO A 18 14.65 8.48 -7.76
N LEU A 19 15.91 8.79 -7.44
CA LEU A 19 16.38 9.06 -6.09
C LEU A 19 16.01 10.45 -5.56
N LEU A 20 15.76 11.45 -6.44
CA LEU A 20 15.37 12.80 -5.98
C LEU A 20 13.89 12.92 -5.61
N GLN A 21 13.02 12.01 -6.08
CA GLN A 21 11.59 12.02 -5.72
C GLN A 21 11.37 11.58 -4.26
N PHE A 22 12.32 10.87 -3.65
CA PHE A 22 12.27 10.45 -2.24
C PHE A 22 12.53 11.59 -1.25
N LEU A 23 13.10 12.73 -1.69
CA LEU A 23 13.62 13.75 -0.77
C LEU A 23 12.58 14.79 -0.30
N ILE A 24 11.34 14.78 -0.81
CA ILE A 24 10.34 15.80 -0.42
C ILE A 24 9.00 15.14 -0.08
N MET A 25 9.00 14.17 0.83
CA MET A 25 7.78 13.79 1.54
C MET A 25 7.84 14.37 2.96
N HIS A 26 7.17 15.49 3.18
CA HIS A 26 6.99 16.05 4.52
C HIS A 26 5.72 15.46 5.14
N LEU A 27 5.84 14.30 5.80
CA LEU A 27 4.71 13.56 6.35
C LEU A 27 3.77 14.38 7.26
N PRO A 28 4.26 15.32 8.12
CA PRO A 28 3.37 16.18 8.89
C PRO A 28 2.38 16.98 8.03
N SER A 29 2.79 17.42 6.83
CA SER A 29 1.92 18.17 5.92
C SER A 29 0.82 17.28 5.31
N LEU A 30 1.10 16.00 5.10
CA LEU A 30 0.09 15.02 4.66
C LEU A 30 -0.92 14.72 5.77
N ILE A 31 -0.45 14.64 7.02
CA ILE A 31 -1.31 14.48 8.20
C ILE A 31 -2.21 15.70 8.34
N GLU A 32 -1.67 16.92 8.23
CA GLU A 32 -2.45 18.17 8.25
C GLU A 32 -3.50 18.19 7.14
N LYS A 33 -3.09 17.88 5.90
CA LYS A 33 -3.99 17.80 4.75
C LYS A 33 -5.16 16.85 5.01
N LYS A 34 -4.89 15.65 5.55
CA LYS A 34 -5.94 14.66 5.81
C LYS A 34 -6.81 15.03 7.01
N ARG A 35 -6.21 15.61 8.06
CA ARG A 35 -6.90 16.18 9.23
C ARG A 35 -7.84 17.33 8.83
N ASP A 36 -7.50 18.09 7.80
CA ASP A 36 -8.34 19.19 7.33
C ASP A 36 -9.39 18.72 6.30
N GLY A 37 -9.52 17.39 6.09
CA GLY A 37 -10.49 16.77 5.20
C GLY A 37 -10.08 16.70 3.72
N GLY A 38 -8.82 16.99 3.41
CA GLY A 38 -8.28 16.89 2.05
C GLY A 38 -8.05 15.45 1.60
N GLU A 39 -8.07 15.24 0.28
CA GLU A 39 -7.76 13.95 -0.34
C GLU A 39 -6.25 13.80 -0.62
N LEU A 40 -5.71 12.63 -0.34
CA LEU A 40 -4.33 12.27 -0.65
C LEU A 40 -4.21 11.82 -2.12
N SER A 41 -3.10 12.19 -2.76
CA SER A 41 -2.79 11.74 -4.12
C SER A 41 -2.26 10.30 -4.11
N SER A 42 -2.30 9.64 -5.27
CA SER A 42 -1.74 8.30 -5.45
C SER A 42 -0.26 8.23 -5.10
N GLU A 43 0.50 9.27 -5.44
CA GLU A 43 1.93 9.38 -5.20
C GLU A 43 2.23 9.59 -3.71
N GLU A 44 1.44 10.45 -3.05
CA GLU A 44 1.52 10.68 -1.61
C GLU A 44 1.28 9.38 -0.84
N ILE A 45 0.22 8.63 -1.18
CA ILE A 45 -0.10 7.34 -0.54
C ILE A 45 1.02 6.32 -0.77
N ALA A 46 1.53 6.21 -2.00
CA ALA A 46 2.61 5.27 -2.32
C ALA A 46 3.90 5.59 -1.54
N GLN A 47 4.24 6.87 -1.40
CA GLN A 47 5.40 7.31 -0.63
C GLN A 47 5.24 7.02 0.86
N VAL A 48 4.05 7.27 1.44
CA VAL A 48 3.77 6.95 2.84
C VAL A 48 3.94 5.46 3.11
N ILE A 49 3.31 4.59 2.30
CA ILE A 49 3.39 3.15 2.51
C ILE A 49 4.81 2.64 2.30
N SER A 50 5.50 3.10 1.26
CA SER A 50 6.89 2.70 0.99
C SER A 50 7.86 3.16 2.09
N GLY A 51 7.72 4.38 2.60
CA GLY A 51 8.54 4.89 3.70
C GLY A 51 8.28 4.18 5.01
N PHE A 52 7.01 3.82 5.29
CA PHE A 52 6.65 3.08 6.50
C PHE A 52 7.19 1.65 6.47
N THR A 53 7.06 0.93 5.35
CA THR A 53 7.57 -0.45 5.24
C THR A 53 9.09 -0.55 5.25
N ARG A 54 9.80 0.52 4.89
CA ARG A 54 11.26 0.63 5.04
C ARG A 54 11.73 1.10 6.43
N GLY A 55 10.81 1.45 7.33
CA GLY A 55 11.15 1.96 8.67
C GLY A 55 11.67 3.40 8.68
N GLU A 56 11.47 4.16 7.60
CA GLU A 56 11.86 5.58 7.50
C GLU A 56 10.83 6.49 8.17
N ILE A 57 9.58 6.04 8.24
CA ILE A 57 8.49 6.74 8.91
C ILE A 57 8.31 6.13 10.31
N PRO A 58 8.47 6.91 11.39
CA PRO A 58 8.24 6.41 12.73
C PRO A 58 6.74 6.21 13.02
N ASP A 59 6.45 5.21 13.86
CA ASP A 59 5.09 4.76 14.19
C ASP A 59 4.16 5.87 14.68
N TYR A 60 4.69 6.89 15.37
CA TYR A 60 3.89 8.00 15.88
C TYR A 60 3.29 8.86 14.75
N GLN A 61 3.99 9.02 13.62
CA GLN A 61 3.45 9.76 12.47
C GLN A 61 2.42 8.92 11.72
N MET A 62 2.66 7.62 11.56
CA MET A 62 1.69 6.71 10.95
C MET A 62 0.41 6.59 11.79
N SER A 63 0.55 6.57 13.12
CA SER A 63 -0.58 6.58 14.05
C SER A 63 -1.40 7.88 13.94
N ALA A 64 -0.72 9.03 13.81
CA ALA A 64 -1.40 10.31 13.61
C ALA A 64 -2.17 10.36 12.28
N LEU A 65 -1.58 9.83 11.20
CA LEU A 65 -2.27 9.70 9.91
C LEU A 65 -3.49 8.77 10.00
N ALA A 66 -3.36 7.63 10.68
CA ALA A 66 -4.46 6.70 10.89
C ALA A 66 -5.64 7.33 11.64
N ILE A 67 -5.36 8.17 12.65
CA ILE A 67 -6.39 8.94 13.36
C ILE A 67 -7.06 9.98 12.45
N ALA A 68 -6.29 10.69 11.61
CA ALA A 68 -6.87 11.61 10.64
C ALA A 68 -7.79 10.89 9.63
N ILE A 69 -7.40 9.71 9.14
CA ILE A 69 -8.21 8.86 8.27
C ILE A 69 -9.47 8.36 9.00
N PHE A 70 -9.37 8.01 10.28
CA PHE A 70 -10.52 7.57 11.06
C PHE A 70 -11.61 8.64 11.14
N PHE A 71 -11.24 9.91 11.32
CA PHE A 71 -12.21 11.01 11.44
C PHE A 71 -12.74 11.52 10.09
N HIS A 72 -11.91 11.56 9.04
CA HIS A 72 -12.29 12.13 7.73
C HIS A 72 -12.59 11.09 6.65
N GLY A 73 -12.36 9.82 6.92
CA GLY A 73 -12.53 8.74 5.96
C GLY A 73 -11.54 8.81 4.80
N MET A 74 -11.79 8.00 3.78
CA MET A 74 -11.08 8.01 2.50
C MET A 74 -12.10 7.87 1.37
N SER A 75 -11.84 8.52 0.23
CA SER A 75 -12.61 8.25 -0.98
C SER A 75 -12.29 6.85 -1.53
N ASP A 76 -13.13 6.34 -2.43
CA ASP A 76 -12.90 5.06 -3.09
C ASP A 76 -11.56 5.05 -3.84
N ARG A 77 -11.18 6.20 -4.41
CA ARG A 77 -9.90 6.39 -5.09
C ARG A 77 -8.73 6.26 -4.12
N GLU A 78 -8.78 6.94 -2.98
CA GLU A 78 -7.74 6.84 -1.94
C GLU A 78 -7.63 5.41 -1.42
N THR A 79 -8.76 4.77 -1.12
CA THR A 79 -8.82 3.38 -0.62
C THR A 79 -8.22 2.40 -1.63
N TRP A 80 -8.51 2.57 -2.92
CA TRP A 80 -7.90 1.78 -3.98
C TRP A 80 -6.39 1.95 -4.04
N HIS A 81 -5.89 3.19 -4.01
CA HIS A 81 -4.45 3.46 -4.06
C HIS A 81 -3.73 2.98 -2.80
N LEU A 82 -4.36 3.09 -1.62
CA LEU A 82 -3.83 2.54 -0.37
C LEU A 82 -3.69 1.02 -0.47
N THR A 83 -4.74 0.34 -0.91
CA THR A 83 -4.76 -1.13 -1.08
C THR A 83 -3.69 -1.56 -2.08
N LYS A 84 -3.57 -0.86 -3.20
CA LYS A 84 -2.56 -1.13 -4.23
C LYS A 84 -1.15 -0.95 -3.70
N ALA A 85 -0.88 0.16 -2.99
CA ALA A 85 0.44 0.41 -2.41
C ALA A 85 0.81 -0.65 -1.36
N MET A 86 -0.15 -1.11 -0.55
CA MET A 86 0.06 -2.20 0.40
C MET A 86 0.33 -3.53 -0.30
N LEU A 87 -0.40 -3.86 -1.38
CA LEU A 87 -0.16 -5.05 -2.20
C LEU A 87 1.26 -5.06 -2.79
N GLU A 88 1.69 -3.95 -3.36
CA GLU A 88 2.99 -3.79 -4.02
C GLU A 88 4.16 -3.69 -3.01
N SER A 89 3.88 -3.45 -1.73
CA SER A 89 4.91 -3.39 -0.69
C SER A 89 5.50 -4.74 -0.29
N GLY A 90 4.85 -5.83 -0.68
CA GLY A 90 5.23 -7.20 -0.35
C GLY A 90 5.63 -8.04 -1.57
N GLN A 91 5.60 -9.36 -1.40
CA GLN A 91 5.79 -10.31 -2.49
C GLN A 91 4.45 -10.66 -3.14
N ILE A 92 4.44 -10.69 -4.47
CA ILE A 92 3.26 -11.10 -5.26
C ILE A 92 3.46 -12.54 -5.71
N PHE A 93 2.50 -13.40 -5.40
CA PHE A 93 2.52 -14.80 -5.81
C PHE A 93 2.05 -14.95 -7.25
N GLU A 94 2.92 -15.49 -8.10
CA GLU A 94 2.59 -15.86 -9.48
C GLU A 94 2.30 -17.36 -9.57
N TYR A 95 1.24 -17.71 -10.30
CA TYR A 95 0.86 -19.11 -10.52
C TYR A 95 1.23 -19.54 -11.95
N PRO A 96 1.59 -20.82 -12.16
CA PRO A 96 1.79 -21.35 -13.51
C PRO A 96 0.56 -21.14 -14.42
N PRO A 97 0.73 -20.94 -15.74
CA PRO A 97 -0.37 -20.60 -16.66
C PRO A 97 -1.56 -21.58 -16.66
N ASN A 98 -1.31 -22.86 -16.37
CA ASN A 98 -2.31 -23.93 -16.39
C ASN A 98 -2.88 -24.24 -14.99
N SER A 99 -2.74 -23.33 -14.05
CA SER A 99 -3.27 -23.53 -12.69
C SER A 99 -4.80 -23.44 -12.68
N PRO A 100 -5.50 -24.30 -11.91
CA PRO A 100 -6.93 -24.15 -11.70
C PRO A 100 -7.28 -22.78 -11.10
N PRO A 101 -8.47 -22.22 -11.37
CA PRO A 101 -8.92 -20.96 -10.79
C PRO A 101 -8.74 -20.92 -9.27
N LYS A 102 -8.26 -19.79 -8.75
CA LYS A 102 -8.02 -19.60 -7.32
C LYS A 102 -9.15 -18.82 -6.68
N VAL A 103 -9.65 -19.36 -5.58
CA VAL A 103 -10.67 -18.71 -4.76
C VAL A 103 -10.09 -18.52 -3.37
N ASP A 104 -10.27 -17.31 -2.84
CA ASP A 104 -9.96 -16.98 -1.45
C ASP A 104 -11.25 -16.54 -0.76
N LYS A 105 -11.32 -16.83 0.54
CA LYS A 105 -12.42 -16.39 1.39
C LYS A 105 -11.82 -15.68 2.60
N HIS A 106 -12.17 -14.41 2.72
CA HIS A 106 -11.85 -13.62 3.89
C HIS A 106 -13.07 -13.42 4.81
N SER A 107 -12.86 -13.19 6.10
CA SER A 107 -13.91 -12.78 7.05
C SER A 107 -13.47 -11.50 7.73
N THR A 108 -14.39 -10.54 7.86
CA THR A 108 -14.18 -9.32 8.66
C THR A 108 -13.89 -9.60 10.14
N GLY A 109 -14.29 -10.78 10.62
CA GLY A 109 -14.07 -11.26 11.98
C GLY A 109 -15.38 -11.56 12.69
N ALA A 110 -15.43 -12.67 13.43
CA ALA A 110 -16.54 -13.05 14.28
C ALA A 110 -16.03 -13.94 15.42
N ILE A 111 -16.67 -13.84 16.59
CA ILE A 111 -16.34 -14.73 17.71
C ILE A 111 -16.57 -16.18 17.28
N GLY A 112 -15.51 -16.99 17.33
CA GLY A 112 -15.59 -18.40 16.99
C GLY A 112 -15.68 -18.71 15.49
N GLY A 113 -15.31 -17.79 14.59
CA GLY A 113 -15.27 -18.00 13.15
C GLY A 113 -14.33 -19.14 12.72
N LYS A 114 -14.88 -20.35 12.57
CA LYS A 114 -14.16 -21.58 12.19
C LYS A 114 -14.41 -22.00 10.74
N THR A 115 -15.08 -21.17 9.95
CA THR A 115 -15.46 -21.50 8.56
C THR A 115 -14.25 -21.78 7.69
N SER A 116 -13.21 -20.95 7.75
CA SER A 116 -11.98 -21.17 6.96
C SER A 116 -11.29 -22.50 7.31
N LEU A 117 -11.35 -22.97 8.57
CA LEU A 117 -10.75 -24.24 8.98
C LEU A 117 -11.39 -25.45 8.29
N VAL A 118 -12.70 -25.39 8.04
CA VAL A 118 -13.44 -26.47 7.37
C VAL A 118 -13.43 -26.27 5.85
N LEU A 119 -13.58 -25.03 5.38
CA LEU A 119 -13.73 -24.72 3.96
C LEU A 119 -12.43 -24.92 3.18
N ALA A 120 -11.28 -24.55 3.74
CA ALA A 120 -9.98 -24.70 3.06
C ALA A 120 -9.69 -26.16 2.63
N PRO A 121 -9.76 -27.19 3.51
CA PRO A 121 -9.53 -28.56 3.10
C PRO A 121 -10.63 -29.10 2.18
N LEU A 122 -11.89 -28.68 2.36
CA LEU A 122 -12.98 -29.09 1.46
C LEU A 122 -12.76 -28.61 0.02
N LEU A 123 -12.35 -27.35 -0.17
CA LEU A 123 -12.04 -26.81 -1.48
C LEU A 123 -10.74 -27.39 -2.07
N ALA A 124 -9.79 -27.79 -1.23
CA ALA A 124 -8.55 -28.42 -1.69
C ALA A 124 -8.76 -29.86 -2.23
N CYS A 125 -9.82 -30.54 -1.80
CA CYS A 125 -10.20 -31.85 -2.31
C CYS A 125 -11.00 -31.79 -3.63
N ASP A 126 -11.46 -30.61 -4.03
CA ASP A 126 -12.15 -30.42 -5.30
C ASP A 126 -11.10 -30.24 -6.43
N GLU A 127 -11.08 -31.18 -7.38
CA GLU A 127 -10.12 -31.18 -8.49
C GLU A 127 -10.27 -29.97 -9.43
N GLY A 128 -11.39 -29.24 -9.34
CA GLY A 128 -11.68 -28.07 -10.17
C GLY A 128 -11.14 -26.73 -9.64
N LEU A 129 -10.72 -26.64 -8.38
CA LEU A 129 -10.37 -25.36 -7.74
C LEU A 129 -9.06 -25.43 -6.96
N GLY A 130 -8.28 -24.36 -7.03
CA GLY A 130 -7.21 -24.15 -6.07
C GLY A 130 -7.67 -23.26 -4.93
N ALA A 131 -7.52 -23.72 -3.69
CA ALA A 131 -7.78 -22.90 -2.51
C ALA A 131 -6.48 -22.22 -2.04
N ASN A 132 -6.54 -20.90 -1.85
CA ASN A 132 -5.54 -20.16 -1.07
C ASN A 132 -6.20 -19.69 0.22
N ASP A 133 -5.48 -19.73 1.33
CA ASP A 133 -5.99 -19.25 2.62
C ASP A 133 -4.94 -18.36 3.29
N PHE A 134 -5.11 -17.05 3.14
CA PHE A 134 -4.31 -16.06 3.85
C PHE A 134 -5.02 -15.65 5.14
N ARG A 135 -4.45 -16.05 6.30
CA ARG A 135 -5.02 -15.73 7.61
C ARG A 135 -4.20 -14.70 8.37
N SER A 136 -4.91 -13.74 8.96
CA SER A 136 -4.39 -12.90 10.03
C SER A 136 -4.48 -13.61 11.39
N ARG A 137 -3.59 -13.29 12.32
CA ARG A 137 -3.73 -13.71 13.73
C ARG A 137 -4.85 -12.89 14.39
N SER A 138 -5.56 -13.50 15.33
CA SER A 138 -6.60 -12.79 16.10
C SER A 138 -5.97 -11.68 16.95
N GLY A 139 -6.51 -10.45 16.87
CA GLY A 139 -6.00 -9.28 17.59
C GLY A 139 -6.21 -9.29 19.12
N TYR A 140 -6.81 -10.34 19.69
CA TYR A 140 -7.10 -10.41 21.13
C TYR A 140 -5.91 -10.86 22.00
N HIS A 141 -4.75 -11.15 21.40
CA HIS A 141 -3.58 -11.69 22.10
C HIS A 141 -2.45 -10.65 22.36
N TRP A 142 -2.73 -9.34 22.26
CA TRP A 142 -1.71 -8.29 22.48
C TRP A 142 -1.58 -7.78 23.93
N ARG A 143 -2.15 -8.47 24.93
CA ARG A 143 -1.84 -8.17 26.34
C ARG A 143 -0.64 -9.01 26.76
N HIS A 144 0.46 -8.33 27.09
CA HIS A 144 1.75 -8.82 27.59
C HIS A 144 2.81 -9.10 26.51
N ALA A 145 3.40 -8.03 25.99
CA ALA A 145 4.81 -7.97 25.57
C ALA A 145 5.36 -6.62 26.00
#